data_AF-A0A7W1FK06-F1
#
_entry.id   AF-A0A7W1FK06-F1
#
_cell.length_a   1.000
_cell.length_b   1.000
_cell.length_c   1.000
_cell.angle_alpha   90.00
_cell.angle_beta   90.00
_cell.angle_gamma   90.00
#
_symmetry.space_group_name_H-M   'P 1'
#
loop_
_entity.id
_entity.type
_entity.pdbx_description
1 polymer ?
#
loop_
_entity_poly.entity_id
_entity_poly.type
_entity_poly.pdbx_seq_one_letter_code
_entity_poly.pdbx_strand_id
1 'polypeptide(L)'
;MTPDQQQKALEVSRTTTFAGFAKEAGVRVVGNTGKGILERAQVAGRACLLFYQAMGYLSQAGRAYPMILKQIEFIGFGSLVVLSLISGLTGMIMAVQMGATLEDYGALNTLGGLISVTFCRELGPIWAAVIILARVGSAMAAELGTMAVNEEVDALRSMSIDPVRYLVMPRIIALIIAMPILTLIADFVGILGGAMISSATFGITVSSFFESATDSQFLAYSDVIGGLVKSVFFACLIGTIACDQGLHTSDGAEGVGKSTTRTVVLSVIFVLLMDLFLTTFVQLAMKRVF
;
A
#
# COMPACT_ATOMS: atom_id res chain seq x y z
N MET A 1 -32.08 61.39 20.41
CA MET A 1 -31.33 60.78 19.28
C MET A 1 -32.26 60.75 18.09
N THR A 2 -31.87 61.32 16.96
CA THR A 2 -32.66 61.26 15.72
C THR A 2 -32.71 59.82 15.19
N PRO A 3 -33.80 59.39 14.54
CA PRO A 3 -33.97 58.03 14.03
C PRO A 3 -32.81 57.57 13.12
N ASP A 4 -32.19 58.48 12.36
CA ASP A 4 -31.00 58.22 11.54
C ASP A 4 -29.75 57.81 12.33
N GLN A 5 -29.59 58.30 13.57
CA GLN A 5 -28.44 57.94 14.41
C GLN A 5 -28.58 56.56 15.04
N GLN A 6 -29.81 56.09 15.28
CA GLN A 6 -30.06 54.73 15.75
C GLN A 6 -29.85 53.69 14.64
N GLN A 7 -30.23 54.00 13.39
CA GLN A 7 -29.97 53.12 12.25
C GLN A 7 -28.47 52.97 11.95
N LYS A 8 -27.69 54.07 11.97
CA LYS A 8 -26.23 54.01 11.81
C LYS A 8 -25.53 53.22 12.93
N ALA A 9 -25.98 53.35 14.17
CA ALA A 9 -25.43 52.58 15.29
C ALA A 9 -25.73 51.06 15.18
N LEU A 10 -26.92 50.70 14.65
CA LEU A 10 -27.31 49.32 14.39
C LEU A 10 -26.55 48.68 13.23
N GLU A 11 -26.24 49.42 12.16
CA GLU A 11 -25.42 48.93 11.04
C GLU A 11 -23.95 48.73 11.42
N VAL A 12 -23.37 49.64 12.20
CA VAL A 12 -21.99 49.52 12.70
C VAL A 12 -21.86 48.33 13.65
N SER A 13 -22.83 48.11 14.54
CA SER A 13 -22.85 46.94 15.43
C SER A 13 -22.99 45.61 14.68
N ARG A 14 -23.82 45.56 13.62
CA ARG A 14 -23.94 44.37 12.76
C ARG A 14 -22.65 44.06 12.00
N THR A 15 -21.97 45.06 11.46
CA THR A 15 -20.74 44.88 10.68
C THR A 15 -19.55 44.47 11.55
N THR A 16 -19.41 45.01 12.77
CA THR A 16 -18.36 44.57 13.72
C THR A 16 -18.58 43.14 14.22
N THR A 17 -19.84 42.74 14.43
CA THR A 17 -20.17 41.38 14.90
C THR A 17 -19.92 40.33 13.82
N PHE A 18 -20.27 40.62 12.55
CA PHE A 18 -20.00 39.72 11.42
C PHE A 18 -18.50 39.57 11.14
N ALA A 19 -17.73 40.67 11.23
CA ALA A 19 -16.27 40.63 11.05
C ALA A 19 -15.56 39.83 12.17
N GLY A 20 -16.04 39.93 13.41
CA GLY A 20 -15.56 39.11 14.54
C GLY A 20 -15.81 37.61 14.32
N PHE A 21 -17.02 37.25 13.88
CA PHE A 21 -17.40 35.86 13.61
C PHE A 21 -16.61 35.26 12.44
N ALA A 22 -16.36 36.03 11.38
CA ALA A 22 -15.52 35.59 10.25
C ALA A 22 -14.06 35.37 10.65
N LYS A 23 -13.53 36.19 11.58
CA LYS A 23 -12.17 36.07 12.10
C LYS A 23 -12.02 34.85 13.00
N GLU A 24 -12.99 34.60 13.89
CA GLU A 24 -13.02 33.39 14.73
C GLU A 24 -13.21 32.11 13.89
N ALA A 25 -14.04 32.15 12.85
CA ALA A 25 -14.21 31.04 11.91
C ALA A 25 -12.91 30.77 11.14
N GLY A 26 -12.21 31.80 10.66
CA GLY A 26 -10.92 31.66 9.99
C GLY A 26 -9.84 31.07 10.89
N VAL A 27 -9.75 31.51 12.15
CA VAL A 27 -8.81 30.96 13.15
C VAL A 27 -9.15 29.52 13.53
N ARG A 28 -10.44 29.16 13.63
CA ARG A 28 -10.87 27.76 13.85
C ARG A 28 -10.55 26.85 12.68
N VAL A 29 -10.75 27.31 11.45
CA VAL A 29 -10.43 26.54 10.23
C VAL A 29 -8.92 26.33 10.14
N VAL A 30 -8.11 27.39 10.26
CA VAL A 30 -6.64 27.27 10.24
C VAL A 30 -6.12 26.44 11.40
N GLY A 31 -6.69 26.59 12.60
CA GLY A 31 -6.32 25.81 13.78
C GLY A 31 -6.64 24.32 13.64
N ASN A 32 -7.82 23.97 13.10
CA ASN A 32 -8.20 22.57 12.86
C ASN A 32 -7.40 21.94 11.72
N THR A 33 -7.13 22.70 10.65
CA THR A 33 -6.26 22.25 9.56
C THR A 33 -4.82 22.06 10.05
N GLY A 34 -4.30 22.96 10.87
CA GLY A 34 -2.97 22.86 11.47
C GLY A 34 -2.82 21.64 12.39
N LYS A 35 -3.80 21.39 13.28
CA LYS A 35 -3.83 20.19 14.12
C LYS A 35 -3.87 18.91 13.28
N GLY A 36 -4.71 18.88 12.23
CA GLY A 36 -4.80 17.72 11.34
C GLY A 36 -3.50 17.41 10.60
N ILE A 37 -2.74 18.43 10.19
CA ILE A 37 -1.42 18.23 9.55
C ILE A 37 -0.39 17.72 10.56
N LEU A 38 -0.37 18.29 11.77
CA LEU A 38 0.55 17.87 12.84
C LEU A 38 0.29 16.42 13.28
N GLU A 39 -0.96 16.02 13.46
CA GLU A 39 -1.32 14.64 13.82
C GLU A 39 -0.89 13.66 12.73
N ARG A 40 -1.09 14.00 11.45
CA ARG A 40 -0.63 13.16 10.32
C ARG A 40 0.89 13.07 10.25
N ALA A 41 1.60 14.17 10.48
CA ALA A 41 3.07 14.18 10.53
C ALA A 41 3.61 13.36 11.71
N GLN A 42 2.95 13.42 12.88
CA GLN A 42 3.31 12.60 14.03
C GLN A 42 3.05 11.10 13.80
N VAL A 43 1.96 10.73 13.12
CA VAL A 43 1.73 9.33 12.72
C VAL A 43 2.83 8.85 11.78
N ALA A 44 3.20 9.64 10.77
CA ALA A 44 4.30 9.30 9.87
C ALA A 44 5.64 9.17 10.61
N GLY A 45 5.96 10.10 11.52
CA GLY A 45 7.18 10.06 12.33
C GLY A 45 7.24 8.83 13.24
N ARG A 46 6.12 8.45 13.88
CA ARG A 46 6.03 7.25 14.70
C ARG A 46 6.20 5.97 13.88
N ALA A 47 5.52 5.87 12.74
CA ALA A 47 5.69 4.75 11.82
C ALA A 47 7.16 4.59 11.39
N CYS A 48 7.85 5.68 11.02
CA CYS A 48 9.27 5.64 10.69
C CYS A 48 10.16 5.17 11.86
N LEU A 49 9.90 5.64 13.08
CA LEU A 49 10.66 5.21 14.26
C LEU A 49 10.41 3.74 14.60
N LEU A 50 9.16 3.30 14.51
CA LEU A 50 8.76 1.92 14.75
C LEU A 50 9.40 0.97 13.72
N PHE A 51 9.43 1.37 12.45
CA PHE A 51 10.16 0.63 11.42
C PHE A 51 11.66 0.54 11.72
N TYR A 52 12.28 1.66 12.11
CA TYR A 52 13.70 1.68 12.46
C TYR A 52 14.01 0.77 13.66
N GLN A 53 13.18 0.79 14.70
CA GLN A 53 13.31 -0.09 15.86
C GLN A 53 13.12 -1.56 15.48
N ALA A 54 12.09 -1.88 14.69
CA ALA A 54 11.84 -3.24 14.21
C ALA A 54 13.03 -3.77 13.41
N MET A 55 13.67 -2.92 12.58
CA MET A 55 14.87 -3.28 11.84
C MET A 55 16.09 -3.45 12.75
N GLY A 56 16.21 -2.67 13.83
CA GLY A 56 17.26 -2.85 14.84
C GLY A 56 17.20 -4.22 15.54
N TYR A 57 16.00 -4.80 15.67
CA TYR A 57 15.80 -6.14 16.23
C TYR A 57 15.98 -7.29 15.22
N LEU A 58 16.29 -7.00 13.95
CA LEU A 58 16.46 -8.01 12.90
C LEU A 58 17.54 -9.04 13.24
N SER A 59 18.59 -8.66 13.97
CA SER A 59 19.64 -9.58 14.45
C SER A 59 19.11 -10.70 15.36
N GLN A 60 17.92 -10.53 15.93
CA GLN A 60 17.29 -11.47 16.85
C GLN A 60 16.18 -12.29 16.17
N ALA A 61 15.98 -12.11 14.85
CA ALA A 61 14.97 -12.80 14.06
C ALA A 61 15.11 -14.33 14.10
N GLY A 62 16.34 -14.85 14.23
CA GLY A 62 16.58 -16.30 14.33
C GLY A 62 15.85 -16.97 15.49
N ARG A 63 15.61 -16.25 16.60
CA ARG A 63 14.86 -16.78 17.76
C ARG A 63 13.34 -16.75 17.56
N ALA A 64 12.84 -15.94 16.64
CA ALA A 64 11.42 -15.77 16.34
C ALA A 64 10.96 -16.57 15.09
N TYR A 65 11.81 -17.44 14.56
CA TYR A 65 11.53 -18.24 13.36
C TYR A 65 10.17 -18.96 13.34
N PRO A 66 9.71 -19.66 14.40
CA PRO A 66 8.41 -20.32 14.36
C PRO A 66 7.24 -19.33 14.24
N MET A 67 7.38 -18.13 14.82
CA MET A 67 6.36 -17.07 14.71
C MET A 67 6.34 -16.47 13.31
N ILE A 68 7.51 -16.30 12.69
CA ILE A 68 7.64 -15.81 11.31
C ILE A 68 7.00 -16.80 10.34
N LEU A 69 7.25 -18.11 10.49
CA LEU A 69 6.64 -19.13 9.64
C LEU A 69 5.12 -19.13 9.72
N LYS A 70 4.57 -19.04 10.94
CA LYS A 70 3.13 -18.95 11.14
C LYS A 70 2.53 -17.71 10.46
N GLN A 71 3.25 -16.58 10.49
CA GLN A 71 2.82 -15.37 9.79
C GLN A 71 2.93 -15.52 8.27
N ILE A 72 3.98 -16.16 7.74
CA ILE A 72 4.10 -16.45 6.30
C ILE A 72 2.94 -17.33 5.83
N GLU A 73 2.58 -18.38 6.58
CA GLU A 73 1.46 -19.25 6.26
C GLU A 73 0.15 -18.46 6.22
N PHE A 74 -0.10 -17.63 7.25
CA PHE A 74 -1.27 -16.75 7.30
C PHE A 74 -1.30 -15.80 6.10
N ILE A 75 -0.17 -15.18 5.76
CA ILE A 75 -0.04 -14.25 4.63
C ILE A 75 -0.26 -14.96 3.28
N GLY A 76 0.26 -16.18 3.11
CA GLY A 76 0.20 -16.91 1.86
C GLY A 76 -1.18 -17.51 1.58
N PHE A 77 -1.67 -18.38 2.47
CA PHE A 77 -2.76 -19.32 2.17
C PHE A 77 -4.07 -18.62 1.77
N GLY A 78 -4.42 -17.52 2.46
CA GLY A 78 -5.64 -16.76 2.17
C GLY A 78 -5.51 -15.72 1.04
N SER A 79 -4.30 -15.29 0.69
CA SER A 79 -4.10 -14.23 -0.31
C SER A 79 -3.83 -14.79 -1.70
N LEU A 80 -3.23 -15.99 -1.78
CA LEU A 80 -2.81 -16.56 -3.05
C LEU A 80 -3.97 -16.74 -4.03
N VAL A 81 -5.10 -17.32 -3.57
CA VAL A 81 -6.26 -17.58 -4.43
C VAL A 81 -6.85 -16.28 -4.98
N VAL A 82 -7.07 -15.29 -4.10
CA VAL A 82 -7.66 -14.01 -4.48
C VAL A 82 -6.73 -13.23 -5.41
N LEU A 83 -5.43 -13.23 -5.12
CA LEU A 83 -4.42 -12.57 -5.94
C LEU A 83 -4.31 -13.20 -7.33
N SER A 84 -4.26 -14.53 -7.42
CA SER A 84 -4.22 -15.25 -8.70
C SER A 84 -5.47 -14.95 -9.55
N LEU A 85 -6.64 -14.93 -8.94
CA LEU A 85 -7.87 -14.63 -9.67
C LEU A 85 -7.87 -13.20 -10.25
N ILE A 86 -7.53 -12.20 -9.43
CA ILE A 86 -7.54 -10.79 -9.85
C ILE A 86 -6.43 -10.50 -10.86
N SER A 87 -5.22 -11.03 -10.64
CA SER A 87 -4.10 -10.85 -11.58
C SER A 87 -4.40 -11.52 -12.93
N GLY A 88 -4.93 -12.74 -12.93
CA GLY A 88 -5.32 -13.44 -14.16
C GLY A 88 -6.43 -12.73 -14.93
N LEU A 89 -7.49 -12.27 -14.24
CA LEU A 89 -8.56 -11.46 -14.85
C LEU A 89 -8.01 -10.15 -15.41
N THR A 90 -7.10 -9.48 -14.69
CA THR A 90 -6.47 -8.25 -15.16
C THR A 90 -5.65 -8.50 -16.41
N GLY A 91 -4.90 -9.61 -16.47
CA GLY A 91 -4.12 -9.99 -17.65
C GLY A 91 -4.99 -10.23 -18.88
N MET A 92 -6.12 -10.91 -18.69
CA MET A 92 -7.13 -11.10 -19.74
C MET A 92 -7.69 -9.77 -20.25
N ILE A 93 -8.05 -8.86 -19.34
CA ILE A 93 -8.57 -7.53 -19.71
C ILE A 93 -7.52 -6.72 -20.49
N MET A 94 -6.27 -6.74 -20.04
CA MET A 94 -5.16 -6.05 -20.71
C MET A 94 -4.91 -6.62 -22.11
N ALA A 95 -4.99 -7.93 -22.30
CA ALA A 95 -4.85 -8.54 -23.61
C ALA A 95 -5.91 -8.06 -24.60
N VAL A 96 -7.18 -7.93 -24.18
CA VAL A 96 -8.23 -7.37 -25.05
C VAL A 96 -7.96 -5.90 -25.37
N GLN A 97 -7.64 -5.08 -24.36
CA GLN A 97 -7.49 -3.64 -24.54
C GLN A 97 -6.24 -3.26 -25.35
N MET A 98 -5.08 -3.81 -24.96
CA MET A 98 -3.82 -3.59 -25.67
C MET A 98 -3.83 -4.28 -27.03
N GLY A 99 -4.38 -5.49 -27.13
CA GLY A 99 -4.46 -6.24 -28.38
C GLY A 99 -5.26 -5.48 -29.44
N ALA A 100 -6.45 -4.97 -29.10
CA ALA A 100 -7.26 -4.17 -30.02
C ALA A 100 -6.51 -2.93 -30.49
N THR A 101 -5.80 -2.26 -29.58
CA THR A 101 -4.98 -1.09 -29.94
C THR A 101 -3.83 -1.47 -30.87
N LEU A 102 -3.12 -2.58 -30.61
CA LEU A 102 -1.98 -3.03 -31.40
C LEU A 102 -2.37 -3.58 -32.77
N GLU A 103 -3.58 -4.14 -32.90
CA GLU A 103 -4.15 -4.59 -34.18
C GLU A 103 -4.28 -3.43 -35.16
N ASP A 104 -4.77 -2.27 -34.70
CA ASP A 104 -4.90 -1.05 -35.52
C ASP A 104 -3.54 -0.55 -36.05
N TYR A 105 -2.46 -0.76 -35.30
CA TYR A 105 -1.09 -0.39 -35.69
C TYR A 105 -0.33 -1.53 -36.39
N GLY A 106 -0.94 -2.70 -36.61
CA GLY A 106 -0.29 -3.85 -37.22
C GLY A 106 0.85 -4.46 -36.39
N ALA A 107 0.84 -4.24 -35.07
CA ALA A 107 1.94 -4.58 -34.16
C ALA A 107 1.59 -5.71 -33.17
N LEU A 108 0.63 -6.59 -33.49
CA LEU A 108 0.16 -7.66 -32.59
C LEU A 108 1.28 -8.59 -32.07
N ASN A 109 2.38 -8.73 -32.80
CA ASN A 109 3.53 -9.53 -32.40
C ASN A 109 4.25 -9.01 -31.13
N THR A 110 4.02 -7.76 -30.71
CA THR A 110 4.63 -7.18 -29.48
C THR A 110 3.71 -7.24 -28.26
N LEU A 111 2.50 -7.79 -28.40
CA LEU A 111 1.49 -7.82 -27.34
C LEU A 111 1.98 -8.57 -26.09
N GLY A 112 2.67 -9.70 -26.28
CA GLY A 112 3.22 -10.50 -25.17
C GLY A 112 4.29 -9.75 -24.38
N GLY A 113 5.21 -9.08 -25.07
CA GLY A 113 6.22 -8.22 -24.45
C GLY A 113 5.60 -7.09 -23.64
N LEU A 114 4.61 -6.38 -24.20
CA LEU A 114 3.99 -5.23 -23.53
C LEU A 114 3.25 -5.62 -22.25
N ILE A 115 2.47 -6.72 -22.30
CA ILE A 115 1.77 -7.24 -21.12
C ILE A 115 2.79 -7.66 -20.06
N SER A 116 3.82 -8.40 -20.43
CA SER A 116 4.82 -8.93 -19.49
C SER A 116 5.60 -7.83 -18.77
N VAL A 117 6.03 -6.81 -19.51
CA VAL A 117 6.70 -5.63 -18.93
C VAL A 117 5.79 -4.88 -17.98
N THR A 118 4.51 -4.71 -18.34
CA THR A 118 3.54 -3.98 -17.52
C THR A 118 3.25 -4.72 -16.21
N PHE A 119 3.17 -6.04 -16.24
CA PHE A 119 3.02 -6.86 -15.04
C PHE A 119 4.25 -6.78 -14.13
N CYS A 120 5.42 -7.14 -14.65
CA CYS A 120 6.63 -7.21 -13.84
C CYS A 120 7.08 -5.86 -13.28
N ARG A 121 6.86 -4.74 -14.00
CA ARG A 121 7.26 -3.41 -13.51
C ARG A 121 6.28 -2.80 -12.51
N GLU A 122 4.99 -3.00 -12.73
CA GLU A 122 3.94 -2.21 -12.06
C GLU A 122 2.83 -3.09 -11.50
N LEU A 123 2.09 -3.82 -12.34
CA LEU A 123 0.82 -4.42 -11.91
C LEU A 123 0.99 -5.55 -10.91
N GLY A 124 1.99 -6.43 -11.05
CA GLY A 124 2.24 -7.50 -10.10
C GLY A 124 2.47 -6.99 -8.68
N PRO A 125 3.48 -6.12 -8.47
CA PRO A 125 3.76 -5.53 -7.16
C PRO A 125 2.56 -4.77 -6.58
N ILE A 126 1.82 -4.01 -7.42
CA ILE A 126 0.66 -3.23 -6.98
C ILE A 126 -0.48 -4.14 -6.55
N TRP A 127 -0.84 -5.16 -7.34
CA TRP A 127 -1.91 -6.09 -6.97
C TRP A 127 -1.58 -6.88 -5.72
N ALA A 128 -0.34 -7.35 -5.58
CA ALA A 128 0.11 -7.99 -4.36
C ALA A 128 -0.05 -7.06 -3.15
N ALA A 129 0.38 -5.80 -3.27
CA ALA A 129 0.25 -4.81 -2.20
C ALA A 129 -1.22 -4.51 -1.84
N VAL A 130 -2.11 -4.33 -2.81
CA VAL A 130 -3.53 -4.02 -2.59
C VAL A 130 -4.25 -5.16 -1.87
N ILE A 131 -4.00 -6.42 -2.25
CA ILE A 131 -4.61 -7.57 -1.58
C ILE A 131 -4.06 -7.74 -0.16
N ILE A 132 -2.75 -7.54 0.00
CA ILE A 132 -2.09 -7.72 1.29
C ILE A 132 -2.47 -6.61 2.28
N LEU A 133 -2.52 -5.34 1.88
CA LEU A 133 -2.98 -4.27 2.76
C LEU A 133 -4.44 -4.46 3.17
N ALA A 134 -5.29 -4.95 2.26
CA ALA A 134 -6.72 -5.09 2.53
C ALA A 134 -7.02 -6.25 3.47
N ARG A 135 -6.39 -7.41 3.24
CA ARG A 135 -6.68 -8.64 3.99
C ARG A 135 -5.75 -8.81 5.18
N VAL A 136 -4.44 -8.77 4.94
CA VAL A 136 -3.43 -9.03 5.98
C VAL A 136 -3.22 -7.79 6.84
N GLY A 137 -3.06 -6.61 6.23
CA GLY A 137 -2.86 -5.35 6.96
C GLY A 137 -4.01 -5.06 7.92
N SER A 138 -5.25 -5.18 7.44
CA SER A 138 -6.45 -5.08 8.28
C SER A 138 -6.47 -6.09 9.43
N ALA A 139 -6.19 -7.37 9.15
CA ALA A 139 -6.18 -8.40 10.18
C ALA A 139 -5.09 -8.16 11.24
N MET A 140 -3.90 -7.73 10.82
CA MET A 140 -2.81 -7.38 11.74
C MET A 140 -3.17 -6.18 12.63
N ALA A 141 -3.77 -5.14 12.05
CA ALA A 141 -4.24 -3.98 12.81
C ALA A 141 -5.36 -4.35 13.79
N ALA A 142 -6.30 -5.20 13.38
CA ALA A 142 -7.40 -5.66 14.22
C ALA A 142 -6.91 -6.52 15.40
N GLU A 143 -5.97 -7.45 15.14
CA GLU A 143 -5.39 -8.32 16.15
C GLU A 143 -4.61 -7.50 17.19
N LEU A 144 -3.69 -6.64 16.73
CA LEU A 144 -2.92 -5.77 17.63
C LEU A 144 -3.80 -4.75 18.36
N GLY A 145 -4.83 -4.22 17.69
CA GLY A 145 -5.79 -3.32 18.31
C GLY A 145 -6.60 -3.99 19.41
N THR A 146 -6.99 -5.25 19.21
CA THR A 146 -7.68 -6.03 20.25
C THR A 146 -6.76 -6.29 21.45
N MET A 147 -5.49 -6.65 21.20
CA MET A 147 -4.50 -6.82 22.25
C MET A 147 -4.23 -5.51 23.02
N ALA A 148 -4.20 -4.37 22.34
CA ALA A 148 -4.00 -3.07 22.95
C ALA A 148 -5.19 -2.68 23.85
N VAL A 149 -6.42 -2.89 23.37
CA VAL A 149 -7.66 -2.60 24.11
C VAL A 149 -7.84 -3.51 25.32
N ASN A 150 -7.38 -4.77 25.24
CA ASN A 150 -7.43 -5.74 26.33
C ASN A 150 -6.24 -5.64 27.31
N GLU A 151 -5.43 -4.59 27.23
CA GLU A 151 -4.22 -4.37 28.05
C GLU A 151 -3.15 -5.48 27.92
N GLU A 152 -3.25 -6.37 26.92
CA GLU A 152 -2.28 -7.45 26.70
C GLU A 152 -0.91 -6.88 26.28
N VAL A 153 -0.89 -5.75 25.56
CA VAL A 153 0.35 -5.05 25.20
C VAL A 153 1.05 -4.47 26.44
N ASP A 154 0.28 -3.95 27.40
CA ASP A 154 0.84 -3.40 28.64
C ASP A 154 1.26 -4.52 29.61
N ALA A 155 0.55 -5.65 29.59
CA ALA A 155 0.99 -6.86 30.28
C ALA A 155 2.40 -7.30 29.81
N LEU A 156 2.66 -7.32 28.51
CA LEU A 156 4.00 -7.62 27.97
C LEU A 156 5.06 -6.64 28.50
N ARG A 157 4.75 -5.33 28.53
CA ARG A 157 5.66 -4.31 29.07
C ARG A 157 5.96 -4.54 30.56
N SER A 158 4.96 -4.93 31.35
CA SER A 158 5.15 -5.26 32.78
C SER A 158 6.04 -6.49 33.00
N MET A 159 6.03 -7.43 32.05
CA MET A 159 6.92 -8.59 32.02
C MET A 159 8.32 -8.27 31.47
N SER A 160 8.65 -6.99 31.24
CA SER A 160 9.91 -6.55 30.61
C SER A 160 10.13 -7.13 29.21
N ILE A 161 9.05 -7.41 28.48
CA ILE A 161 9.08 -7.86 27.09
C ILE A 161 8.75 -6.67 26.19
N ASP A 162 9.64 -6.34 25.26
CA ASP A 162 9.38 -5.29 24.29
C ASP A 162 8.33 -5.74 23.26
N PRO A 163 7.15 -5.07 23.19
CA PRO A 163 6.09 -5.43 22.25
C PRO A 163 6.51 -5.25 20.79
N VAL A 164 7.41 -4.31 20.47
CA VAL A 164 7.88 -4.12 19.08
C VAL A 164 8.66 -5.34 18.62
N ARG A 165 9.56 -5.84 19.47
CA ARG A 165 10.33 -7.04 19.19
C ARG A 165 9.45 -8.29 19.09
N TYR A 166 8.47 -8.45 19.98
CA TYR A 166 7.68 -9.68 20.07
C TYR A 166 6.52 -9.74 19.07
N LEU A 167 5.84 -8.62 18.81
CA LEU A 167 4.63 -8.57 18.00
C LEU A 167 4.88 -8.03 16.59
N VAL A 168 5.65 -6.95 16.46
CA VAL A 168 5.80 -6.19 15.19
C VAL A 168 6.85 -6.82 14.29
N MET A 169 8.06 -7.05 14.81
CA MET A 169 9.19 -7.58 14.06
C MET A 169 8.85 -8.87 13.26
N PRO A 170 8.26 -9.93 13.85
CA PRO A 170 7.98 -11.16 13.08
C PRO A 170 6.96 -10.94 11.95
N ARG A 171 6.00 -10.01 12.11
CA ARG A 171 5.01 -9.69 11.08
C ARG A 171 5.63 -8.95 9.91
N ILE A 172 6.48 -7.96 10.18
CA ILE A 172 7.18 -7.19 9.13
C ILE A 172 8.12 -8.12 8.35
N ILE A 173 8.89 -8.98 9.03
CA ILE A 173 9.79 -9.93 8.36
C ILE A 173 9.00 -10.92 7.50
N ALA A 174 7.89 -11.45 8.02
CA ALA A 174 7.03 -12.35 7.27
C ALA A 174 6.46 -11.68 6.00
N LEU A 175 6.06 -10.41 6.08
CA LEU A 175 5.62 -9.63 4.93
C LEU A 175 6.75 -9.41 3.91
N ILE A 176 7.96 -9.05 4.37
CA ILE A 176 9.13 -8.83 3.51
C ILE A 176 9.47 -10.09 2.71
N ILE A 177 9.33 -11.26 3.31
CA ILE A 177 9.60 -12.54 2.63
C ILE A 177 8.44 -12.95 1.72
N ALA A 178 7.19 -12.81 2.19
CA ALA A 178 6.03 -13.29 1.45
C ALA A 178 5.69 -12.39 0.24
N MET A 179 5.79 -11.07 0.37
CA MET A 179 5.38 -10.13 -0.68
C MET A 179 6.07 -10.33 -2.04
N PRO A 180 7.40 -10.53 -2.12
CA PRO A 180 8.07 -10.85 -3.38
C PRO A 180 7.59 -12.16 -4.00
N ILE A 181 7.35 -13.18 -3.18
CA ILE A 181 6.86 -14.49 -3.65
C ILE A 181 5.45 -14.34 -4.23
N LEU A 182 4.56 -13.62 -3.54
CA LEU A 182 3.22 -13.34 -4.04
C LEU A 182 3.24 -12.49 -5.33
N THR A 183 4.17 -11.56 -5.43
CA THR A 183 4.36 -10.72 -6.63
C THR A 183 4.73 -11.58 -7.84
N LEU A 184 5.67 -12.51 -7.70
CA LEU A 184 6.03 -13.45 -8.77
C LEU A 184 4.83 -14.30 -9.22
N ILE A 185 4.00 -14.74 -8.27
CA ILE A 185 2.80 -15.51 -8.59
C ILE A 185 1.80 -14.63 -9.36
N ALA A 186 1.61 -13.38 -8.94
CA ALA A 186 0.73 -12.44 -9.62
C ALA A 186 1.20 -12.13 -11.05
N ASP A 187 2.50 -11.93 -11.24
CA ASP A 187 3.10 -11.73 -12.57
C ASP A 187 2.86 -12.93 -13.47
N PHE A 188 3.17 -14.13 -12.97
CA PHE A 188 3.02 -15.36 -13.72
C PHE A 188 1.56 -15.63 -14.13
N VAL A 189 0.62 -15.53 -13.18
CA VAL A 189 -0.80 -15.78 -13.44
C VAL A 189 -1.40 -14.70 -14.33
N GLY A 190 -0.99 -13.43 -14.16
CA GLY A 190 -1.41 -12.33 -15.01
C GLY A 190 -0.96 -12.50 -16.46
N ILE A 191 0.31 -12.84 -16.70
CA ILE A 191 0.86 -13.09 -18.03
C ILE A 191 0.17 -14.29 -18.69
N LEU A 192 -0.08 -15.37 -17.94
CA LEU A 192 -0.84 -16.52 -18.43
C LEU A 192 -2.27 -16.17 -18.84
N GLY A 193 -2.97 -15.34 -18.05
CA GLY A 193 -4.28 -14.83 -18.40
C GLY A 193 -4.25 -14.03 -19.70
N GLY A 194 -3.23 -13.18 -19.87
CA GLY A 194 -3.01 -12.44 -21.11
C GLY A 194 -2.82 -13.36 -22.32
N ALA A 195 -1.94 -14.36 -22.20
CA ALA A 195 -1.65 -15.33 -23.26
C ALA A 195 -2.92 -16.10 -23.70
N MET A 196 -3.77 -16.50 -22.75
CA MET A 196 -5.01 -17.23 -23.03
C MET A 196 -5.94 -16.41 -23.93
N ILE A 197 -6.19 -15.15 -23.59
CA ILE A 197 -7.07 -14.28 -24.37
C ILE A 197 -6.43 -13.82 -25.68
N SER A 198 -5.13 -13.53 -25.69
CA SER A 198 -4.41 -13.19 -26.93
C SER A 198 -4.54 -14.29 -27.98
N SER A 199 -4.48 -15.56 -27.57
CA SER A 199 -4.69 -16.69 -28.47
C SER A 199 -6.14 -16.85 -28.94
N ALA A 200 -7.12 -16.64 -28.05
CA ALA A 200 -8.53 -16.83 -28.35
C ALA A 200 -9.11 -15.71 -29.24
N THR A 201 -8.68 -14.46 -29.04
CA THR A 201 -9.26 -13.29 -29.72
C THR A 201 -8.49 -12.88 -30.96
N PHE A 202 -7.16 -12.85 -30.91
CA PHE A 202 -6.32 -12.32 -32.00
C PHE A 202 -5.61 -13.41 -32.81
N GLY A 203 -5.84 -14.69 -32.48
CA GLY A 203 -5.23 -15.83 -33.18
C GLY A 203 -3.71 -15.94 -32.99
N ILE A 204 -3.13 -15.27 -31.99
CA ILE A 204 -1.70 -15.31 -31.71
C ILE A 204 -1.36 -16.68 -31.11
N THR A 205 -0.39 -17.37 -31.69
CA THR A 205 0.06 -18.66 -31.13
C THR A 205 0.75 -18.42 -29.79
N VAL A 206 0.51 -19.29 -28.80
CA VAL A 206 1.09 -19.21 -27.46
C VAL A 206 2.62 -19.12 -27.50
N SER A 207 3.29 -19.81 -28.44
CA SER A 207 4.74 -19.70 -28.64
C SER A 207 5.17 -18.28 -29.01
N SER A 208 4.51 -17.66 -30.00
CA SER A 208 4.81 -16.29 -30.43
C SER A 208 4.57 -15.27 -29.32
N PHE A 209 3.53 -15.48 -28.49
CA PHE A 209 3.29 -14.65 -27.31
C PHE A 209 4.45 -14.73 -26.31
N PHE A 210 4.92 -15.94 -25.99
CA PHE A 210 6.01 -16.10 -25.02
C PHE A 210 7.38 -15.72 -25.59
N GLU A 211 7.60 -15.88 -26.89
CA GLU A 211 8.78 -15.34 -27.58
C GLU A 211 8.82 -13.82 -27.44
N SER A 212 7.70 -13.15 -27.68
CA SER A 212 7.54 -11.70 -27.45
C SER A 212 7.72 -11.31 -25.98
N ALA A 213 7.18 -12.11 -25.05
CA ALA A 213 7.27 -11.87 -23.61
C ALA A 213 8.69 -12.02 -23.04
N THR A 214 9.48 -12.94 -23.60
CA THR A 214 10.84 -13.27 -23.15
C THR A 214 11.93 -12.57 -23.95
N ASP A 215 11.56 -11.85 -25.00
CA ASP A 215 12.50 -11.03 -25.75
C ASP A 215 13.05 -9.92 -24.84
N SER A 216 14.38 -9.93 -24.72
CA SER A 216 15.18 -8.96 -23.96
C SER A 216 14.96 -7.51 -24.37
N GLN A 217 14.42 -7.26 -25.57
CA GLN A 217 14.02 -5.91 -26.00
C GLN A 217 12.84 -5.37 -25.18
N PHE A 218 11.97 -6.26 -24.68
CA PHE A 218 10.82 -5.89 -23.89
C PHE A 218 11.09 -6.14 -22.42
N LEU A 219 11.34 -7.39 -22.02
CA LEU A 219 11.49 -7.77 -20.62
C LEU A 219 12.96 -7.97 -20.25
N ALA A 220 13.55 -6.95 -19.63
CA ALA A 220 14.88 -7.07 -19.06
C ALA A 220 14.81 -7.73 -17.68
N TYR A 221 15.86 -8.46 -17.29
CA TYR A 221 15.99 -8.98 -15.92
C TYR A 221 15.89 -7.88 -14.86
N SER A 222 16.29 -6.65 -15.21
CA SER A 222 16.15 -5.46 -14.35
C SER A 222 14.70 -5.09 -14.06
N ASP A 223 13.75 -5.43 -14.93
CA ASP A 223 12.33 -5.09 -14.77
C ASP A 223 11.68 -5.97 -13.71
N VAL A 224 11.97 -7.27 -13.76
CA VAL A 224 11.52 -8.23 -12.73
C VAL A 224 12.16 -7.89 -11.39
N ILE A 225 13.48 -7.64 -11.35
CA ILE A 225 14.16 -7.25 -10.12
C ILE A 225 13.60 -5.93 -9.58
N GLY A 226 13.32 -4.96 -10.44
CA GLY A 226 12.68 -3.69 -10.07
C GLY A 226 11.33 -3.90 -9.38
N GLY A 227 10.46 -4.75 -9.95
CA GLY A 227 9.18 -5.11 -9.36
C GLY A 227 9.32 -5.81 -8.01
N LEU A 228 10.26 -6.75 -7.89
CA LEU A 228 10.53 -7.44 -6.63
C LEU A 228 11.03 -6.49 -5.54
N VAL A 229 11.95 -5.58 -5.89
CA VAL A 229 12.44 -4.56 -4.96
C VAL A 229 11.29 -3.66 -4.49
N LYS A 230 10.39 -3.22 -5.40
CA LYS A 230 9.19 -2.48 -5.02
C LYS A 230 8.31 -3.25 -4.04
N SER A 231 8.09 -4.53 -4.28
CA SER A 231 7.27 -5.37 -3.39
C SER A 231 7.80 -5.42 -1.96
N VAL A 232 9.14 -5.39 -1.77
CA VAL A 232 9.77 -5.32 -0.45
C VAL A 232 9.49 -3.99 0.24
N PHE A 233 9.59 -2.87 -0.48
CA PHE A 233 9.25 -1.56 0.09
C PHE A 233 7.76 -1.47 0.47
N PHE A 234 6.87 -2.01 -0.36
CA PHE A 234 5.44 -2.10 -0.04
C PHE A 234 5.19 -2.96 1.20
N ALA A 235 5.88 -4.10 1.33
CA ALA A 235 5.80 -4.96 2.51
C ALA A 235 6.16 -4.20 3.80
N CYS A 236 7.27 -3.46 3.77
CA CYS A 236 7.73 -2.62 4.87
C CYS A 236 6.69 -1.56 5.26
N LEU A 237 6.14 -0.84 4.26
CA LEU A 237 5.13 0.18 4.50
C LEU A 237 3.85 -0.40 5.10
N ILE A 238 3.29 -1.43 4.48
CA ILE A 238 2.03 -2.06 4.93
C ILE A 238 2.19 -2.61 6.35
N GLY A 239 3.27 -3.36 6.60
CA GLY A 239 3.54 -3.94 7.91
C GLY A 239 3.69 -2.88 9.00
N THR A 240 4.41 -1.81 8.71
CA THR A 240 4.63 -0.71 9.65
C THR A 240 3.34 0.04 9.95
N ILE A 241 2.57 0.41 8.92
CA ILE A 241 1.31 1.15 9.08
C ILE A 241 0.29 0.30 9.86
N ALA A 242 0.17 -0.99 9.53
CA ALA A 242 -0.73 -1.89 10.23
C ALA A 242 -0.37 -2.08 11.70
N CYS A 243 0.93 -2.24 11.99
CA CYS A 243 1.39 -2.39 13.36
C CYS A 243 1.26 -1.09 14.17
N ASP A 244 1.56 0.06 13.58
CA ASP A 244 1.44 1.36 14.24
C ASP A 244 -0.03 1.67 14.59
N GLN A 245 -0.95 1.51 13.64
CA GLN A 245 -2.37 1.70 13.90
C GLN A 245 -2.93 0.69 14.89
N GLY A 246 -2.52 -0.57 14.83
CA GLY A 246 -2.95 -1.59 15.78
C GLY A 246 -2.53 -1.25 17.21
N LEU A 247 -1.24 -1.00 17.45
CA LEU A 247 -0.69 -0.75 18.79
C LEU A 247 -1.20 0.53 19.46
N HIS A 248 -1.66 1.51 18.67
CA HIS A 248 -2.20 2.78 19.18
C HIS A 248 -3.73 2.84 19.13
N THR A 249 -4.40 1.68 19.05
CA THR A 249 -5.85 1.62 19.10
C THR A 249 -6.35 1.95 20.51
N SER A 250 -7.45 2.70 20.59
CA SER A 250 -8.16 3.05 21.83
C SER A 250 -9.66 3.00 21.54
N ASP A 251 -10.52 3.08 22.56
CA ASP A 251 -12.00 3.10 22.42
C ASP A 251 -12.67 1.75 22.13
N GLY A 252 -12.15 0.66 22.72
CA GLY A 252 -12.84 -0.62 22.69
C GLY A 252 -12.94 -1.23 21.27
N ALA A 253 -13.99 -2.01 21.02
CA ALA A 253 -14.23 -2.65 19.73
C ALA A 253 -14.48 -1.66 18.58
N GLU A 254 -15.10 -0.50 18.85
CA GLU A 254 -15.30 0.54 17.83
C GLU A 254 -13.97 1.13 17.37
N GLY A 255 -13.05 1.34 18.32
CA GLY A 255 -11.66 1.70 18.07
C GLY A 255 -10.94 0.78 17.10
N VAL A 256 -11.04 -0.53 17.33
CA VAL A 256 -10.43 -1.56 16.49
C VAL A 256 -10.92 -1.46 15.05
N GLY A 257 -12.23 -1.26 14.84
CA GLY A 257 -12.79 -1.05 13.50
C GLY A 257 -12.26 0.22 12.81
N LYS A 258 -12.14 1.32 13.55
CA LYS A 258 -11.59 2.59 13.05
C LYS A 258 -10.11 2.45 12.67
N SER A 259 -9.29 1.83 13.52
CA SER A 259 -7.86 1.58 13.25
C SER A 259 -7.67 0.68 12.03
N THR A 260 -8.51 -0.35 11.88
CA THR A 260 -8.48 -1.25 10.72
C THR A 260 -8.75 -0.50 9.42
N THR A 261 -9.83 0.30 9.38
CA THR A 261 -10.17 1.10 8.21
C THR A 261 -9.08 2.13 7.89
N ARG A 262 -8.55 2.80 8.92
CA ARG A 262 -7.47 3.79 8.77
C ARG A 262 -6.19 3.16 8.23
N THR A 263 -5.87 1.94 8.65
CA THR A 263 -4.73 1.16 8.15
C THR A 263 -4.81 0.97 6.64
N VAL A 264 -5.97 0.54 6.13
CA VAL A 264 -6.18 0.33 4.69
C VAL A 264 -6.01 1.63 3.92
N VAL A 265 -6.69 2.70 4.34
CA VAL A 265 -6.64 4.00 3.65
C VAL A 265 -5.22 4.56 3.62
N LEU A 266 -4.51 4.57 4.75
CA LEU A 266 -3.13 5.04 4.81
C LEU A 266 -2.22 4.17 3.96
N SER A 267 -2.34 2.84 4.04
CA SER A 267 -1.52 1.92 3.26
C SER A 267 -1.68 2.13 1.76
N VAL A 268 -2.91 2.29 1.25
CA VAL A 268 -3.15 2.57 -0.17
C VAL A 268 -2.46 3.86 -0.60
N ILE A 269 -2.62 4.95 0.15
CA ILE A 269 -2.03 6.25 -0.18
C ILE A 269 -0.50 6.15 -0.20
N PHE A 270 0.11 5.59 0.86
CA PHE A 270 1.56 5.50 0.95
C PHE A 270 2.17 4.51 -0.05
N VAL A 271 1.49 3.39 -0.34
CA VAL A 271 1.93 2.46 -1.39
C VAL A 271 1.93 3.14 -2.76
N LEU A 272 0.88 3.88 -3.13
CA LEU A 272 0.82 4.58 -4.41
C LEU A 272 1.86 5.70 -4.52
N LEU A 273 2.06 6.47 -3.44
CA LEU A 273 3.12 7.50 -3.41
C LEU A 273 4.51 6.87 -3.53
N MET A 274 4.73 5.74 -2.85
CA MET A 274 6.00 5.03 -2.91
C MET A 274 6.23 4.38 -4.27
N ASP A 275 5.17 3.88 -4.92
CA ASP A 275 5.24 3.34 -6.27
C ASP A 275 5.72 4.41 -7.26
N LEU A 276 5.09 5.59 -7.26
CA LEU A 276 5.52 6.72 -8.10
C LEU A 276 6.99 7.09 -7.87
N PHE A 277 7.40 7.15 -6.59
CA PHE A 277 8.77 7.46 -6.22
C PHE A 277 9.76 6.39 -6.70
N LEU A 278 9.44 5.10 -6.49
CA LEU A 278 10.32 4.01 -6.89
C LEU A 278 10.38 3.84 -8.40
N THR A 279 9.26 3.99 -9.11
CA THR A 279 9.23 3.96 -10.58
C THR A 279 10.14 5.03 -11.16
N THR A 280 10.03 6.27 -10.69
CA THR A 280 10.89 7.37 -11.16
C THR A 280 12.36 7.14 -10.79
N PHE A 281 12.64 6.66 -9.57
CA PHE A 281 13.99 6.34 -9.14
C PHE A 281 14.64 5.22 -9.96
N VAL A 282 13.94 4.11 -10.18
CA VAL A 282 14.43 2.97 -10.97
C VAL A 282 14.66 3.38 -12.42
N GLN A 283 13.74 4.12 -13.03
CA GLN A 283 13.92 4.63 -14.40
C GLN A 283 15.13 5.57 -14.51
N LEU A 284 15.33 6.45 -13.52
CA LEU A 284 16.45 7.39 -13.52
C LEU A 284 17.79 6.72 -13.23
N ALA A 285 17.80 5.68 -12.37
CA ALA A 285 18.97 4.84 -12.12
C ALA A 285 19.35 4.03 -13.37
N MET A 286 18.38 3.42 -14.06
CA MET A 286 18.65 2.66 -15.29
C MET A 286 19.20 3.55 -16.41
N LYS A 287 18.68 4.76 -16.59
CA LYS A 287 19.22 5.76 -17.55
C LYS A 287 20.65 6.25 -17.22
N ARG A 288 21.15 5.99 -16.02
CA ARG A 288 22.52 6.36 -15.61
C ARG A 288 23.52 5.22 -15.76
N VAL A 289 23.03 3.98 -15.82
CA VAL A 289 23.84 2.75 -15.90
C VAL A 289 24.03 2.30 -17.35
N PHE A 290 23.10 2.66 -18.25
CA PHE A 290 23.15 2.45 -19.70
C PHE A 290 23.08 3.78 -20.44
#